data_AF-A0A7J3YPT9-F1
#
_entry.id   AF-A0A7J3YPT9-F1
#
_cell.length_a   1.000
_cell.length_b   1.000
_cell.length_c   1.000
_cell.angle_alpha   90.00
_cell.angle_beta   90.00
_cell.angle_gamma   90.00
#
_symmetry.space_group_name_H-M   'P 1'
#
loop_
_entity.id
_entity.type
_entity.pdbx_description
1 polymer ?
#
loop_
_entity_poly.entity_id
_entity_poly.type
_entity_poly.pdbx_seq_one_letter_code
_entity_poly.pdbx_strand_id
1 'polypeptide(L)'
;MSVLRLLSFGYALITALLWSLNPAFISRYRNFLQPTLFTGLRALLALPPALVFCSLVGLDVEVTSYSLVLFVASALIGPGVGDAAYTKAIQILGGGRAVVVAYTYIFVAQALSVIAGEALKPGTVVGAVLAFLGLFISTPRNSGKSRSSFRGFGYAATASVCWGCFVVDVWGLGL
;
A
#
# COMPACT_ATOMS: atom_id res chain seq x y z
N MET A 1 5.20 -17.47 -23.83
CA MET A 1 5.20 -16.57 -22.65
C MET A 1 6.66 -16.34 -22.27
N SER A 2 7.17 -15.10 -22.28
CA SER A 2 8.60 -14.85 -22.05
C SER A 2 9.00 -15.11 -20.59
N VAL A 3 10.22 -15.62 -20.35
CA VAL A 3 10.76 -15.95 -19.00
C VAL A 3 10.61 -14.77 -18.02
N LEU A 4 10.81 -13.54 -18.49
CA LEU A 4 10.63 -12.31 -17.71
C LEU A 4 9.20 -12.13 -17.16
N ARG A 5 8.17 -12.51 -17.94
CA ARG A 5 6.77 -12.41 -17.48
C ARG A 5 6.47 -13.42 -16.39
N LEU A 6 7.05 -14.62 -16.49
CA LEU A 6 6.88 -15.67 -15.48
C LEU A 6 7.55 -15.26 -14.15
N LEU A 7 8.76 -14.71 -14.21
CA LEU A 7 9.46 -14.18 -13.03
C LEU A 7 8.68 -13.03 -12.39
N SER A 8 8.22 -12.06 -13.20
CA SER A 8 7.43 -10.91 -12.71
C SER A 8 6.15 -11.35 -12.00
N PHE A 9 5.44 -12.34 -12.56
CA PHE A 9 4.26 -12.91 -11.93
C PHE A 9 4.58 -13.60 -10.59
N GLY A 10 5.69 -14.35 -10.54
CA GLY A 10 6.17 -14.97 -9.31
C GLY A 10 6.45 -13.96 -8.20
N TYR A 11 7.14 -12.85 -8.51
CA TYR A 11 7.40 -11.78 -7.55
C TYR A 11 6.11 -11.11 -7.05
N ALA A 12 5.14 -10.88 -7.93
CA ALA A 12 3.85 -10.32 -7.55
C ALA A 12 3.09 -11.24 -6.58
N LEU A 13 3.11 -12.56 -6.83
CA LEU A 13 2.46 -13.54 -5.95
C LEU A 13 3.13 -13.60 -4.57
N ILE A 14 4.46 -13.67 -4.53
CA ILE A 14 5.22 -13.67 -3.27
C ILE A 14 4.93 -12.38 -2.48
N THR A 15 4.93 -11.24 -3.16
CA THR A 15 4.61 -9.94 -2.54
C THR A 15 3.21 -9.95 -1.94
N ALA A 16 2.20 -10.44 -2.69
CA ALA A 16 0.83 -10.53 -2.20
C ALA A 16 0.71 -11.42 -0.96
N LEU A 17 1.39 -12.57 -0.94
CA LEU A 17 1.42 -13.48 0.20
C LEU A 17 2.07 -12.82 1.42
N LEU A 18 3.25 -12.21 1.25
CA LEU A 18 3.94 -11.51 2.34
C LEU A 18 3.12 -10.35 2.88
N TRP A 19 2.47 -9.56 2.01
CA TRP A 19 1.61 -8.46 2.42
C TRP A 19 0.34 -8.92 3.12
N SER A 20 -0.19 -10.10 2.80
CA SER A 20 -1.39 -10.63 3.46
C SER A 20 -1.16 -10.98 4.93
N LEU A 21 0.09 -11.26 5.32
CA LEU A 21 0.45 -11.56 6.71
C LEU A 21 0.41 -10.32 7.61
N ASN A 22 0.72 -9.13 7.07
CA ASN A 22 0.77 -7.88 7.83
C ASN A 22 -0.51 -7.61 8.64
N PRO A 23 -1.72 -7.57 8.05
CA PRO A 23 -2.94 -7.33 8.81
C PRO A 23 -3.21 -8.40 9.88
N ALA A 24 -2.81 -9.66 9.67
CA ALA A 24 -2.94 -10.70 10.68
C ALA A 24 -2.03 -10.41 11.89
N PHE A 25 -0.75 -10.09 11.66
CA PHE A 25 0.20 -9.72 12.71
C PHE A 25 -0.24 -8.44 13.46
N ILE A 26 -0.57 -7.38 12.72
CA ILE A 26 -1.02 -6.11 13.32
C ILE A 26 -2.29 -6.34 14.16
N SER A 27 -3.25 -7.13 13.66
CA SER A 27 -4.47 -7.43 14.40
C SER A 27 -4.19 -8.26 15.66
N ARG A 28 -3.23 -9.19 15.62
CA ARG A 28 -2.83 -10.02 16.77
C ARG A 28 -2.16 -9.20 17.87
N TYR A 29 -1.29 -8.27 17.50
CA TYR A 29 -0.49 -7.46 18.43
C TYR A 29 -1.00 -6.02 18.60
N ARG A 30 -2.23 -5.74 18.18
CA ARG A 30 -2.83 -4.39 18.11
C ARG A 30 -2.74 -3.55 19.39
N ASN A 31 -2.70 -4.18 20.56
CA ASN A 31 -2.65 -3.49 21.85
C ASN A 31 -1.23 -3.07 22.25
N PHE A 32 -0.20 -3.67 21.66
CA PHE A 32 1.21 -3.41 21.95
C PHE A 32 1.90 -2.59 20.87
N LEU A 33 1.27 -2.44 19.70
CA LEU A 33 1.83 -1.71 18.58
C LEU A 33 1.42 -0.24 18.65
N GLN A 34 2.40 0.66 18.69
CA GLN A 34 2.17 2.04 18.30
C GLN A 34 2.30 2.14 16.77
N PRO A 35 1.29 2.62 16.03
CA PRO A 35 1.28 2.59 14.56
C PRO A 35 2.50 3.25 13.90
N THR A 36 2.90 4.40 14.43
CA THR A 36 4.05 5.17 13.93
C THR A 36 5.36 4.44 14.21
N LEU A 37 5.55 3.92 15.43
CA LEU A 37 6.74 3.16 15.79
C LEU A 37 6.86 1.86 14.97
N PHE A 38 5.76 1.12 14.81
CA PHE A 38 5.71 -0.09 14.00
C PHE A 38 6.15 0.19 12.55
N THR A 39 5.60 1.25 11.97
CA THR A 39 5.92 1.68 10.59
C THR A 39 7.38 2.14 10.47
N GLY A 40 7.86 2.94 11.43
CA GLY A 40 9.24 3.42 11.46
C GLY A 40 10.26 2.29 11.58
N LEU A 41 10.02 1.32 12.49
CA LEU A 41 10.87 0.14 12.62
C LEU A 41 10.83 -0.74 11.37
N ARG A 42 9.65 -0.91 10.74
CA ARG A 42 9.51 -1.64 9.48
C ARG A 42 10.36 -1.03 8.37
N ALA A 43 10.36 0.31 8.26
CA ALA A 43 11.19 1.03 7.29
C ALA A 43 12.69 0.88 7.61
N LEU A 44 13.08 1.02 8.87
CA LEU A 44 14.47 0.88 9.31
C LEU A 44 15.01 -0.54 9.03
N LEU A 45 14.22 -1.58 9.35
CA LEU A 45 14.59 -2.98 9.12
C LEU A 45 14.60 -3.35 7.62
N ALA A 46 13.92 -2.59 6.77
CA ALA A 46 13.97 -2.78 5.33
C ALA A 46 15.26 -2.24 4.69
N LEU A 47 16.03 -1.37 5.38
CA LEU A 47 17.25 -0.78 4.82
C LEU A 47 18.35 -1.82 4.51
N PRO A 48 18.76 -2.72 5.42
CA PRO A 48 19.83 -3.67 5.12
C PRO A 48 19.57 -4.56 3.89
N PRO A 49 18.40 -5.23 3.74
CA PRO A 49 18.14 -6.05 2.56
C PRO A 49 18.05 -5.20 1.28
N ALA A 50 17.55 -3.96 1.36
CA ALA A 50 17.54 -3.05 0.23
C ALA A 50 18.96 -2.66 -0.21
N LEU A 51 19.87 -2.35 0.72
CA LEU A 51 21.27 -2.02 0.43
C LEU A 51 22.04 -3.20 -0.17
N VAL A 52 21.79 -4.41 0.33
CA VAL A 52 22.36 -5.65 -0.25
C VAL A 52 21.85 -5.84 -1.67
N PHE A 53 20.54 -5.67 -1.90
CA PHE A 53 19.96 -5.79 -3.24
C PHE A 53 20.55 -4.77 -4.21
N CYS A 54 20.64 -3.49 -3.84
CA CYS A 54 21.24 -2.46 -4.69
C CYS A 54 22.71 -2.79 -5.04
N SER A 55 23.48 -3.27 -4.06
CA SER A 55 24.87 -3.70 -4.27
C SER A 55 24.99 -4.87 -5.25
N LEU A 56 24.08 -5.85 -5.18
CA LEU A 56 24.09 -7.03 -6.06
C LEU A 56 23.71 -6.71 -7.50
N VAL A 57 22.84 -5.70 -7.70
CA VAL A 57 22.38 -5.28 -9.03
C VAL A 57 23.34 -4.27 -9.67
N GLY A 58 24.25 -3.67 -8.90
CA GLY A 58 25.19 -2.67 -9.39
C GLY A 58 24.49 -1.36 -9.78
N LEU A 59 23.45 -0.97 -9.03
CA LEU A 59 22.72 0.27 -9.27
C LEU A 59 23.54 1.46 -8.77
N ASP A 60 24.13 2.23 -9.69
CA ASP A 60 24.65 3.56 -9.40
C ASP A 60 23.46 4.53 -9.27
N VAL A 61 23.11 4.85 -8.02
CA VAL A 61 22.03 5.80 -7.73
C VAL A 61 22.62 7.21 -7.72
N GLU A 62 22.40 7.97 -8.80
CA GLU A 62 22.67 9.41 -8.78
C GLU A 62 21.66 10.11 -7.86
N VAL A 63 22.15 10.54 -6.69
CA VAL A 63 21.34 11.29 -5.73
C VAL A 63 21.45 12.78 -6.05
N THR A 64 20.44 13.32 -6.73
CA THR A 64 20.29 14.77 -6.92
C THR A 64 19.44 15.34 -5.78
N SER A 65 19.57 16.63 -5.50
CA SER A 65 18.71 17.28 -4.48
C SER A 65 17.22 17.18 -4.84
N TYR A 66 16.89 17.17 -6.14
CA TYR A 66 15.53 16.99 -6.62
C TYR A 66 15.01 15.56 -6.35
N SER A 67 15.78 14.53 -6.72
CA SER A 67 15.37 13.14 -6.46
C SER A 67 15.25 12.86 -4.97
N LEU A 68 16.12 13.45 -4.13
CA LEU A 68 16.05 13.32 -2.68
C LEU A 68 14.76 13.93 -2.11
N VAL A 69 14.34 15.11 -2.58
CA VAL A 69 13.06 15.73 -2.16
C VAL A 69 11.89 14.83 -2.56
N LEU A 70 11.88 14.30 -3.78
CA LEU A 70 10.83 13.38 -4.23
C LEU A 70 10.80 12.08 -3.42
N PHE A 71 11.96 11.49 -3.13
CA PHE A 71 12.05 10.28 -2.30
C PHE A 71 11.53 10.53 -0.89
N VAL A 72 11.89 11.65 -0.26
CA VAL A 72 11.41 12.00 1.08
C VAL A 72 9.90 12.23 1.06
N ALA A 73 9.39 12.99 0.09
CA ALA A 73 7.95 13.25 -0.03
C ALA A 73 7.16 11.94 -0.23
N SER A 74 7.64 11.08 -1.12
CA SER A 74 7.05 9.76 -1.40
C SER A 74 7.07 8.85 -0.17
N ALA A 75 8.21 8.77 0.52
CA ALA A 75 8.38 7.97 1.74
C ALA A 75 7.49 8.46 2.89
N LEU A 76 7.26 9.77 3.01
CA LEU A 76 6.38 10.34 4.01
C LEU A 76 4.91 10.09 3.70
N ILE A 77 4.48 10.23 2.44
CA ILE A 77 3.07 10.09 2.07
C ILE A 77 2.63 8.64 2.10
N GLY A 78 3.32 7.75 1.36
CA GLY A 78 2.92 6.36 1.20
C GLY A 78 3.24 5.55 2.46
N PRO A 79 4.51 5.16 2.69
CA PRO A 79 4.90 4.42 3.87
C PRO A 79 4.63 5.16 5.18
N GLY A 80 4.96 6.45 5.28
CA GLY A 80 4.83 7.20 6.54
C GLY A 80 3.39 7.35 7.01
N VAL A 81 2.61 8.19 6.34
CA VAL A 81 1.22 8.48 6.71
C VAL A 81 0.30 7.32 6.35
N GLY A 82 0.44 6.75 5.15
CA GLY A 82 -0.40 5.66 4.68
C GLY A 82 -0.33 4.41 5.56
N ASP A 83 0.87 3.87 5.83
CA ASP A 83 1.00 2.64 6.63
C ASP A 83 0.66 2.88 8.11
N ALA A 84 0.97 4.06 8.65
CA ALA A 84 0.58 4.40 10.02
C ALA A 84 -0.95 4.48 10.15
N ALA A 85 -1.62 5.12 9.18
CA ALA A 85 -3.08 5.18 9.13
C ALA A 85 -3.68 3.78 8.93
N TYR A 86 -3.12 2.96 8.05
CA TYR A 86 -3.54 1.57 7.83
C TYR A 86 -3.42 0.72 9.10
N THR A 87 -2.28 0.80 9.78
CA THR A 87 -2.05 0.11 11.05
C THR A 87 -3.07 0.56 12.09
N LYS A 88 -3.36 1.87 12.18
CA LYS A 88 -4.39 2.39 13.08
C LYS A 88 -5.79 1.91 12.71
N ALA A 89 -6.10 1.82 11.43
CA ALA A 89 -7.37 1.29 10.95
C ALA A 89 -7.54 -0.18 11.36
N ILE A 90 -6.51 -1.01 11.22
CA ILE A 90 -6.54 -2.41 11.67
C ILE A 90 -6.73 -2.50 13.18
N GLN A 91 -6.07 -1.64 13.96
CA GLN A 91 -6.26 -1.59 15.41
C GLN A 91 -7.69 -1.24 15.82
N ILE A 92 -8.46 -0.56 15.00
CA ILE A 92 -9.83 -0.13 15.33
C ILE A 92 -10.86 -1.09 14.74
N LEU A 93 -10.73 -1.43 13.46
CA LEU A 93 -11.70 -2.19 12.68
C LEU A 93 -11.41 -3.69 12.62
N GLY A 94 -10.18 -4.11 12.93
CA GLY A 94 -9.65 -5.43 12.64
C GLY A 94 -9.10 -5.54 11.21
N GLY A 95 -8.27 -6.57 10.97
CA GLY A 95 -7.56 -6.78 9.71
C GLY A 95 -8.47 -6.82 8.49
N GLY A 96 -9.52 -7.66 8.53
CA GLY A 96 -10.40 -7.85 7.37
C GLY A 96 -11.07 -6.56 6.88
N ARG A 97 -11.66 -5.77 7.78
CA ARG A 97 -12.37 -4.53 7.43
C ARG A 97 -11.41 -3.42 6.99
N ALA A 98 -10.29 -3.25 7.69
CA ALA A 98 -9.31 -2.22 7.36
C ALA A 98 -8.64 -2.47 6.00
N VAL A 99 -8.31 -3.74 5.69
CA VAL A 99 -7.80 -4.17 4.37
C VAL A 99 -8.78 -3.79 3.28
N VAL A 100 -10.04 -4.17 3.39
CA VAL A 100 -11.05 -3.92 2.35
C VAL A 100 -11.12 -2.44 1.96
N VAL A 101 -11.13 -1.56 2.94
CA VAL A 101 -11.25 -0.10 2.70
C VAL A 101 -9.93 0.48 2.21
N ALA A 102 -8.79 0.13 2.80
CA ALA A 102 -7.50 0.66 2.38
C ALA A 102 -7.10 0.22 0.95
N TYR A 103 -7.43 -1.02 0.57
CA TYR A 103 -7.14 -1.55 -0.76
C TYR A 103 -8.01 -0.96 -1.88
N THR A 104 -8.99 -0.11 -1.54
CA THR A 104 -9.65 0.74 -2.54
C THR A 104 -8.71 1.77 -3.17
N TYR A 105 -7.45 1.88 -2.70
CA TYR A 105 -6.40 2.67 -3.37
C TYR A 105 -6.26 2.35 -4.86
N ILE A 106 -6.62 1.13 -5.29
CA ILE A 106 -6.58 0.74 -6.71
C ILE A 106 -7.42 1.71 -7.55
N PHE A 107 -8.58 2.16 -7.06
CA PHE A 107 -9.40 3.15 -7.75
C PHE A 107 -8.79 4.54 -7.73
N VAL A 108 -8.16 4.93 -6.61
CA VAL A 108 -7.43 6.21 -6.51
C VAL A 108 -6.28 6.24 -7.50
N ALA A 109 -5.49 5.16 -7.56
CA ALA A 109 -4.38 5.02 -8.51
C ALA A 109 -4.88 5.05 -9.95
N GLN A 110 -5.95 4.31 -10.29
CA GLN A 110 -6.51 4.35 -11.64
C GLN A 110 -7.00 5.75 -12.04
N ALA A 111 -7.67 6.47 -11.12
CA ALA A 111 -8.12 7.83 -11.38
C ALA A 111 -6.94 8.78 -11.63
N LEU A 112 -5.87 8.66 -10.82
CA LEU A 112 -4.67 9.46 -10.99
C LEU A 112 -3.90 9.12 -12.27
N SER A 113 -3.80 7.84 -12.64
CA SER A 113 -3.24 7.39 -13.93
C SER A 113 -3.97 8.01 -15.12
N VAL A 114 -5.31 8.08 -15.08
CA VAL A 114 -6.11 8.76 -16.12
C VAL A 114 -5.77 10.24 -16.19
N ILE A 115 -5.68 10.92 -15.04
CA ILE A 115 -5.34 12.34 -14.97
C ILE A 115 -3.93 12.59 -15.51
N ALA A 116 -3.00 11.65 -15.28
CA ALA A 116 -1.65 11.68 -15.84
C ALA A 116 -1.58 11.37 -17.34
N GLY A 117 -2.71 11.05 -17.98
CA GLY A 117 -2.80 10.78 -19.43
C GLY A 117 -2.61 9.32 -19.81
N GLU A 118 -2.58 8.38 -18.86
CA GLU A 118 -2.47 6.95 -19.17
C GLU A 118 -3.80 6.38 -19.67
N ALA A 119 -3.72 5.52 -20.70
CA ALA A 119 -4.89 4.83 -21.22
C ALA A 119 -5.39 3.75 -20.24
N LEU A 120 -6.65 3.86 -19.81
CA LEU A 120 -7.31 2.82 -19.04
C LEU A 120 -7.44 1.54 -19.84
N LYS A 121 -6.73 0.50 -19.42
CA LYS A 121 -6.92 -0.85 -19.97
C LYS A 121 -8.19 -1.46 -19.37
N PRO A 122 -9.14 -1.94 -20.19
CA PRO A 122 -10.38 -2.55 -19.70
C PRO A 122 -10.14 -3.70 -18.71
N GLY A 123 -9.08 -4.50 -18.93
CA GLY A 123 -8.70 -5.58 -18.02
C GLY A 123 -8.35 -5.12 -16.61
N THR A 124 -7.75 -3.93 -16.45
CA THR A 124 -7.41 -3.36 -15.14
C THR A 124 -8.66 -2.92 -14.38
N VAL A 125 -9.66 -2.37 -15.10
CA VAL A 125 -10.95 -1.98 -14.52
C VAL A 125 -11.72 -3.21 -14.05
N VAL A 126 -11.80 -4.26 -14.87
CA VAL A 126 -12.45 -5.53 -14.50
C VAL A 126 -11.75 -6.17 -13.30
N GLY A 127 -10.41 -6.22 -13.29
CA GLY A 127 -9.64 -6.74 -12.16
C GLY A 127 -9.89 -5.96 -10.85
N ALA A 128 -9.95 -4.63 -10.93
CA ALA A 128 -10.24 -3.78 -9.77
C ALA A 128 -11.67 -3.99 -9.23
N VAL A 129 -12.66 -4.12 -10.12
CA VAL A 129 -14.05 -4.41 -9.73
C VAL A 129 -14.16 -5.78 -9.08
N LEU A 130 -13.53 -6.82 -9.66
CA LEU A 130 -13.53 -8.16 -9.07
C LEU A 130 -12.84 -8.19 -7.69
N ALA A 131 -11.70 -7.51 -7.55
CA ALA A 131 -11.02 -7.37 -6.27
C ALA A 131 -11.91 -6.68 -5.24
N PHE A 132 -12.56 -5.58 -5.63
CA PHE A 132 -13.49 -4.85 -4.75
C PHE A 132 -14.70 -5.70 -4.35
N LEU A 133 -15.28 -6.48 -5.27
CA LEU A 133 -16.40 -7.38 -4.97
C LEU A 133 -15.99 -8.51 -4.01
N GLY A 134 -14.83 -9.13 -4.22
CA GLY A 134 -14.29 -10.14 -3.29
C GLY A 134 -14.07 -9.56 -1.89
N LEU A 135 -13.59 -8.32 -1.82
CA LEU A 135 -13.42 -7.57 -0.58
C LEU A 135 -14.76 -7.22 0.10
N PHE A 136 -15.77 -6.81 -0.66
CA PHE A 136 -17.12 -6.50 -0.16
C PHE A 136 -17.79 -7.74 0.47
N ILE A 137 -17.71 -8.88 -0.20
CA ILE A 137 -18.30 -10.16 0.27
C ILE A 137 -17.60 -10.67 1.54
N SER A 138 -16.27 -10.50 1.63
CA SER A 138 -15.46 -10.96 2.77
C SER A 138 -15.72 -10.17 4.07
N THR A 139 -16.41 -9.03 4.00
CA THR A 139 -16.63 -8.16 5.16
C THR A 139 -17.78 -8.64 6.05
N PRO A 140 -17.54 -9.04 7.33
CA PRO A 140 -18.61 -9.51 8.21
C PRO A 140 -19.59 -8.39 8.56
N ARG A 141 -20.88 -8.65 8.32
CA ARG A 141 -22.01 -7.72 8.50
C ARG A 141 -22.45 -7.56 9.96
N ASN A 142 -21.55 -7.72 10.94
CA ASN A 142 -21.94 -7.59 12.35
C ASN A 142 -21.87 -6.12 12.81
N SER A 143 -23.07 -5.60 13.06
CA SER A 143 -23.43 -4.21 13.33
C SER A 143 -23.23 -3.85 14.81
N GLY A 144 -22.34 -2.89 15.04
CA GLY A 144 -22.28 -2.10 16.26
C GLY A 144 -21.73 -0.73 15.89
N LYS A 145 -22.62 0.20 15.47
CA LYS A 145 -22.25 1.58 15.12
C LYS A 145 -21.77 2.31 16.39
N SER A 146 -20.49 2.15 16.72
CA SER A 146 -19.77 2.96 17.70
C SER A 146 -18.94 4.02 16.97
N ARG A 147 -18.84 5.23 17.54
CA ARG A 147 -18.00 6.35 17.05
C ARG A 147 -16.55 5.93 16.76
N SER A 148 -16.06 4.90 17.44
CA SER A 148 -14.75 4.28 17.18
C SER A 148 -14.67 3.69 15.77
N SER A 149 -15.72 3.02 15.28
CA SER A 149 -15.74 2.41 13.95
C SER A 149 -15.64 3.46 12.84
N PHE A 150 -16.31 4.61 12.95
CA PHE A 150 -16.22 5.68 11.94
C PHE A 150 -14.79 6.23 11.82
N ARG A 151 -14.10 6.41 12.96
CA ARG A 151 -12.68 6.83 12.96
C ARG A 151 -11.79 5.80 12.25
N GLY A 152 -12.04 4.52 12.47
CA GLY A 152 -11.32 3.44 11.80
C GLY A 152 -11.49 3.47 10.28
N PHE A 153 -12.70 3.73 9.78
CA PHE A 153 -12.96 3.90 8.35
C PHE A 153 -12.24 5.13 7.79
N GLY A 154 -12.23 6.24 8.54
CA GLY A 154 -11.47 7.43 8.18
C GLY A 154 -9.98 7.14 7.98
N TYR A 155 -9.34 6.44 8.92
CA TYR A 155 -7.93 6.05 8.77
C TYR A 155 -7.69 5.12 7.59
N ALA A 156 -8.59 4.17 7.31
CA ALA A 156 -8.45 3.29 6.16
C ALA A 156 -8.60 4.06 4.82
N ALA A 157 -9.49 5.04 4.76
CA ALA A 157 -9.64 5.92 3.61
C ALA A 157 -8.39 6.81 3.42
N THR A 158 -7.81 7.33 4.50
CA THR A 158 -6.53 8.04 4.42
C THR A 158 -5.43 7.15 3.85
N ALA A 159 -5.31 5.91 4.32
CA ALA A 159 -4.34 4.96 3.76
C ALA A 159 -4.58 4.70 2.27
N SER A 160 -5.84 4.53 1.87
CA SER A 160 -6.21 4.35 0.47
C SER A 160 -5.75 5.52 -0.42
N VAL A 161 -5.98 6.77 0.01
CA VAL A 161 -5.56 7.94 -0.74
C VAL A 161 -4.03 8.05 -0.78
N CYS A 162 -3.37 7.90 0.38
CA CYS A 162 -1.91 7.94 0.48
C CYS A 162 -1.22 6.91 -0.43
N TRP A 163 -1.69 5.66 -0.42
CA TRP A 163 -1.14 4.61 -1.29
C TRP A 163 -1.48 4.85 -2.77
N GLY A 164 -2.66 5.36 -3.09
CA GLY A 164 -3.03 5.68 -4.47
C GLY A 164 -2.14 6.78 -5.06
N CYS A 165 -1.90 7.85 -4.31
CA CYS A 165 -0.98 8.93 -4.69
C CYS A 165 0.48 8.48 -4.77
N PHE A 166 0.86 7.48 -3.97
CA PHE A 166 2.21 6.90 -3.98
C PHE A 166 2.44 5.96 -5.16
N VAL A 167 1.43 5.18 -5.54
CA VAL A 167 1.54 4.15 -6.60
C VAL A 167 1.62 4.76 -8.00
N VAL A 168 0.95 5.88 -8.23
CA VAL A 168 1.06 6.59 -9.50
C VAL A 168 2.27 7.49 -9.41
N ASP A 169 3.15 7.42 -10.40
CA ASP A 169 4.20 8.41 -10.65
C ASP A 169 3.56 9.74 -11.08
N VAL A 170 2.73 10.33 -10.21
CA VAL A 170 2.19 11.69 -10.37
C VAL A 170 3.33 12.71 -10.39
N TRP A 171 4.52 12.29 -9.94
CA TRP A 171 5.76 13.06 -9.93
C TRP A 171 6.50 13.09 -11.26
N GLY A 172 5.93 12.51 -12.33
CA GLY A 172 6.28 12.80 -13.72
C GLY A 172 7.76 13.01 -13.96
N LEU A 173 8.54 11.93 -14.04
CA LEU A 173 9.80 11.96 -14.77
C LEU A 173 9.84 10.76 -15.69
N GLY A 174 9.61 11.03 -16.97
CA GLY A 174 10.09 10.16 -18.03
C GLY A 174 11.61 10.08 -17.94
N LEU A 175 12.07 9.00 -17.31
CA LEU A 175 13.35 8.37 -17.59
C LEU A 175 13.06 7.07 -18.34
#